data_AF-A0A4Y3WJF7-F1
#
_entry.id   AF-A0A4Y3WJF7-F1
#
_cell.length_a   1.000
_cell.length_b   1.000
_cell.length_c   1.000
_cell.angle_alpha   90.00
_cell.angle_beta   90.00
_cell.angle_gamma   90.00
#
_symmetry.space_group_name_H-M   'P 1'
#
loop_
_entity.id
_entity.type
_entity.pdbx_description
1 polymer ?
#
loop_
_entity_poly.entity_id
_entity_poly.type
_entity_poly.pdbx_seq_one_letter_code
_entity_poly.pdbx_strand_id
1 'polypeptide(L)' 'MRLRFADAAALERAARAVDGARDDDALTLDVPGDGDVRSLRALLDRLDPDAVAGLTVHTPDLDDVFLALTGSHR' A
#
# COMPACT_ATOMS: atom_id res chain seq x y z
N MET A 1 -0.92 -3.04 2.34
CA MET A 1 -2.07 -2.12 2.14
C MET A 1 -2.14 -1.73 0.68
N ARG A 2 -3.32 -1.51 0.09
CA ARG A 2 -3.51 -1.29 -1.34
C ARG A 2 -4.23 0.02 -1.64
N LEU A 3 -3.67 0.81 -2.55
CA LEU A 3 -4.29 2.03 -3.08
C LEU A 3 -4.77 1.80 -4.51
N ARG A 4 -5.93 2.33 -4.85
CA ARG A 4 -6.47 2.36 -6.21
C ARG A 4 -6.54 3.79 -6.70
N PHE A 5 -6.13 4.00 -7.94
CA PHE A 5 -6.05 5.31 -8.56
C PHE A 5 -7.11 5.50 -9.64
N ALA A 6 -7.46 6.75 -9.90
CA ALA A 6 -8.44 7.11 -10.92
C ALA A 6 -7.88 6.91 -12.35
N ASP A 7 -6.57 7.10 -12.53
CA ASP A 7 -5.89 7.01 -13.81
C ASP A 7 -4.41 6.60 -13.67
N ALA A 8 -3.79 6.26 -14.80
CA ALA A 8 -2.39 5.83 -14.84
C ALA A 8 -1.41 6.94 -14.44
N ALA A 9 -1.72 8.22 -14.67
CA ALA A 9 -0.83 9.32 -14.31
C ALA A 9 -0.80 9.53 -12.79
N ALA A 10 -1.93 9.35 -12.12
CA ALA A 10 -2.06 9.33 -10.66
C ALA A 10 -1.26 8.17 -10.05
N LEU A 11 -1.39 6.96 -10.60
CA LEU A 11 -0.59 5.81 -10.18
C LEU A 11 0.91 6.09 -10.35
N GLU A 12 1.33 6.64 -11.49
CA GLU A 12 2.74 6.91 -11.77
C GLU A 12 3.33 7.96 -10.82
N ARG A 13 2.56 9.02 -10.50
CA ARG A 13 2.96 10.01 -9.48
C ARG A 13 3.10 9.36 -8.10
N ALA A 14 2.16 8.51 -7.72
CA ALA A 14 2.18 7.80 -6.44
C ALA A 14 3.37 6.84 -6.33
N ALA A 15 3.63 6.04 -7.36
CA ALA A 15 4.76 5.10 -7.42
C ALA A 15 6.12 5.81 -7.38
N ARG A 16 6.21 7.08 -7.78
CA ARG A 16 7.41 7.90 -7.59
C ARG A 16 7.57 8.43 -6.17
N ALA A 17 6.47 8.65 -5.46
CA ALA A 17 6.49 9.17 -4.10
C ALA A 17 6.72 8.04 -3.07
N VAL A 18 6.19 6.85 -3.31
CA VAL A 18 6.19 5.76 -2.34
C VAL A 18 6.67 4.47 -2.98
N ASP A 19 7.58 3.77 -2.30
CA ASP A 19 7.99 2.43 -2.69
C ASP A 19 6.86 1.42 -2.46
N GLY A 20 6.57 0.63 -3.49
CA GLY A 20 5.50 -0.35 -3.47
C GLY A 20 5.43 -1.16 -4.76
N ALA A 21 4.66 -2.25 -4.73
CA ALA A 21 4.37 -3.04 -5.92
C ALA A 21 3.25 -2.36 -6.72
N ARG A 22 3.55 -1.91 -7.94
CA ARG A 22 2.54 -1.29 -8.83
C ARG A 22 1.91 -2.34 -9.75
N ASP A 23 0.63 -2.14 -10.03
CA ASP A 23 -0.13 -2.87 -11.04
C ASP A 23 -0.81 -1.83 -11.95
N ASP A 24 -0.30 -1.73 -13.19
CA ASP A 24 -0.79 -0.76 -14.17
C ASP A 24 -2.12 -1.19 -14.81
N ASP A 25 -2.44 -2.48 -14.83
CA ASP A 25 -3.68 -3.01 -15.40
C ASP A 25 -4.86 -2.77 -14.44
N ALA A 26 -4.64 -2.98 -13.15
CA ALA A 26 -5.63 -2.72 -12.10
C ALA A 26 -5.66 -1.25 -11.61
N LEU A 27 -4.67 -0.45 -12.01
CA LEU A 27 -4.40 0.91 -11.51
C LEU A 27 -4.24 0.93 -9.98
N THR A 28 -3.43 0.02 -9.45
CA THR A 28 -3.22 -0.13 -8.01
C THR A 28 -1.75 -0.07 -7.59
N LEU A 29 -1.51 0.40 -6.36
CA LEU A 29 -0.20 0.38 -5.70
C LEU A 29 -0.33 -0.33 -4.35
N ASP A 30 0.37 -1.45 -4.21
CA ASP A 30 0.51 -2.18 -2.95
C ASP A 30 1.71 -1.64 -2.18
N VAL A 31 1.43 -1.04 -1.03
CA VAL A 31 2.44 -0.46 -0.13
C VAL A 31 2.58 -1.36 1.10
N PRO A 32 3.81 -1.74 1.50
CA PRO A 32 4.03 -2.41 2.77
C PRO A 32 3.65 -1.45 3.90
N GLY A 33 2.80 -1.92 4.80
CA GLY A 33 2.25 -1.10 5.86
C GLY A 33 2.42 -1.77 7.21
N ASP A 34 3.02 -1.06 8.16
CA ASP A 34 3.20 -1.52 9.54
C ASP A 34 1.89 -1.56 10.36
N GLY A 35 0.73 -1.44 9.70
CA GLY A 35 -0.58 -1.42 10.35
C GLY A 35 -0.91 -0.13 11.14
N ASP A 36 0.01 0.84 11.20
CA ASP A 36 -0.21 2.10 11.93
C ASP A 36 -0.96 3.15 11.09
N VAL A 37 -1.99 3.75 11.71
CA VAL A 37 -2.83 4.81 11.12
C VAL A 37 -2.01 6.09 10.88
N ARG A 38 -0.96 6.34 11.68
CA ARG A 38 -0.09 7.50 11.48
C ARG A 38 0.71 7.39 10.18
N SER A 39 1.25 6.21 9.89
CA SER A 39 1.96 5.93 8.64
C SER A 39 1.03 6.04 7.44
N LEU A 40 -0.22 5.55 7.56
CA LEU A 40 -1.24 5.73 6.52
C LEU A 40 -1.54 7.21 6.27
N ARG A 41 -1.71 8.02 7.33
CA ARG A 41 -1.98 9.45 7.19
C ARG A 41 -0.82 10.19 6.52
N ALA A 42 0.41 9.92 6.95
CA ALA A 42 1.60 10.50 6.32
C ALA A 42 1.74 10.11 4.84
N LEU A 43 1.31 8.91 4.48
CA LEU A 43 1.30 8.43 3.10
C LEU A 43 0.21 9.13 2.26
N LEU A 44 -1.00 9.26 2.78
CA LEU A 44 -2.07 10.02 2.13
C LEU A 44 -1.72 11.51 1.97
N ASP A 45 -1.04 12.11 2.94
CA ASP A 45 -0.58 13.51 2.86
C ASP A 45 0.46 13.72 1.74
N ARG A 46 1.15 12.67 1.31
CA ARG A 46 2.11 12.72 0.18
C ARG A 46 1.46 12.47 -1.17
N LEU A 47 0.24 11.93 -1.17
CA LEU A 47 -0.55 11.68 -2.36
C LEU A 47 -1.44 12.89 -2.64
N ASP A 48 -1.74 13.09 -3.91
CA ASP A 48 -2.71 14.11 -4.30
C ASP A 48 -4.10 13.67 -3.79
N PRO A 49 -4.82 14.51 -3.03
CA PRO A 49 -6.11 14.15 -2.43
C PRO A 49 -7.15 13.71 -3.48
N ASP A 50 -7.04 14.18 -4.72
CA ASP A 50 -7.96 13.84 -5.80
C ASP A 50 -7.51 12.61 -6.62
N ALA A 51 -6.32 12.08 -6.36
CA ALA A 51 -5.74 10.97 -7.13
C ALA A 51 -6.22 9.58 -6.66
N VAL A 52 -6.60 9.44 -5.39
CA VAL A 52 -6.97 8.15 -4.80
C VAL A 52 -8.46 7.91 -4.96
N ALA A 53 -8.81 6.91 -5.76
CA ALA A 53 -10.20 6.50 -6.00
C ALA A 53 -10.70 5.49 -4.96
N GLY A 54 -9.79 4.82 -4.24
CA GLY A 54 -10.14 3.87 -3.19
C GLY A 54 -8.92 3.39 -2.42
N LEU A 55 -9.13 3.01 -1.17
CA LEU A 55 -8.11 2.49 -0.26
C LEU A 55 -8.62 1.19 0.37
N THR A 56 -7.82 0.13 0.26
CA THR A 56 -8.05 -1.14 0.95
C THR A 56 -6.89 -1.42 1.90
N VAL A 57 -7.17 -1.48 3.19
CA VAL A 57 -6.16 -1.87 4.18
C VAL A 57 -6.25 -3.38 4.38
N HIS A 58 -5.33 -4.11 3.77
CA HIS A 58 -5.05 -5.48 4.17
C HIS A 58 -4.29 -5.42 5.49
N THR A 59 -4.99 -5.65 6.60
CA THR A 59 -4.34 -6.11 7.83
C THR A 59 -3.86 -7.53 7.58
N PRO A 60 -2.59 -7.88 7.90
CA PRO A 60 -2.08 -9.22 7.73
C PRO A 60 -3.06 -10.21 8.34
N ASP A 61 -3.47 -11.18 7.54
CA ASP A 61 -4.34 -12.24 8.02
C ASP A 61 -3.53 -13.25 8.84
N LEU A 62 -4.22 -14.28 9.33
CA LEU A 62 -3.65 -15.26 10.25
C LEU A 62 -2.51 -16.09 9.61
N ASP A 63 -2.44 -16.14 8.27
CA ASP A 63 -1.38 -16.85 7.55
C ASP A 63 -0.07 -16.06 7.52
N ASP A 64 -0.14 -14.72 7.45
CA ASP A 64 1.03 -13.83 7.46
C ASP A 64 1.73 -13.77 8.83
N VAL A 65 0.97 -13.82 9.95
CA VAL A 65 1.53 -13.78 11.31
C VAL A 65 2.21 -15.10 11.71
N PHE A 66 1.88 -16.20 11.03
CA PHE A 66 2.47 -17.51 11.30
C PHE A 66 3.94 -17.56 10.87
N LEU A 67 4.32 -16.82 9.81
CA LEU A 67 5.71 -16.71 9.36
C LEU A 67 6.57 -15.87 10.33
N ALA A 68 5.99 -14.84 10.94
CA ALA A 68 6.70 -13.96 11.87
C ALA A 68 7.05 -14.63 13.21
N LEU A 69 6.33 -15.69 13.60
CA LEU A 69 6.52 -16.38 14.90
C LEU A 69 7.31 -17.70 14.81
N THR A 70 7.67 -18.19 13.62
CA THR A 70 8.38 -19.49 13.48
C THR A 70 9.65 -19.47 12.62
N GLY A 71 10.10 -18.31 12.12
CA GLY A 71 11.25 -18.23 11.20
C GLY A 71 12.66 -18.20 11.82
N SER A 72 12.81 -18.08 13.14
CA SER A 72 14.12 -18.21 13.82
C SER A 72 14.45 -19.69 14.07
N HIS A 73 14.64 -20.46 13.00
CA HIS A 73 15.39 -21.72 13.05
C HIS A 73 15.88 -22.10 11.64
N ARG A 74 16.99 -21.48 11.21
CA ARG A 74 18.12 -22.25 10.67
C ARG A 74 19.44 -21.54 10.87
#